data_AF-A0A372G2N9-F1
#
_entry.id   AF-A0A372G2N9-F1
#
_cell.length_a   1.000
_cell.length_b   1.000
_cell.length_c   1.000
_cell.angle_alpha   90.00
_cell.angle_beta   90.00
_cell.angle_gamma   90.00
#
_symmetry.space_group_name_H-M   'P 1'
#
loop_
_entity.id
_entity.type
_entity.pdbx_description
1 polymer ?
#
loop_
_entity_poly.entity_id
_entity_poly.type
_entity_poly.pdbx_seq_one_letter_code
_entity_poly.pdbx_strand_id
1 'polypeptide(L)'
;MRDHADAVEADLQRYYQIDVDLTTYYRDPVNQWFGALPLRRLAWRLRHLPIDSATLATYEDPHAGWTRTHYLLTDVFHALTGKPHPARPAPPSRRRDPVETKRREGLLQERARRREQELEQLQRG
;
A
#
# COMPACT_ATOMS: atom_id res chain seq x y z
N MET A 1 14.97 -11.41 4.76
CA MET A 1 15.28 -11.81 3.36
C MET A 1 14.92 -13.25 3.06
N ARG A 2 15.17 -14.23 3.95
CA ARG A 2 14.78 -15.64 3.71
C ARG A 2 13.26 -15.85 3.66
N ASP A 3 12.52 -15.27 4.61
CA ASP A 3 11.05 -15.43 4.69
C ASP A 3 10.29 -14.94 3.44
N HIS A 4 10.83 -13.94 2.73
CA HIS A 4 10.25 -13.45 1.48
C HIS A 4 10.56 -14.34 0.29
N ALA A 5 11.71 -15.03 0.30
CA ALA A 5 12.06 -15.99 -0.74
C ALA A 5 11.13 -17.20 -0.65
N ASP A 6 10.92 -17.73 0.55
CA ASP A 6 10.05 -18.90 0.80
C ASP A 6 8.61 -18.65 0.33
N ALA A 7 8.07 -17.44 0.55
CA ALA A 7 6.73 -17.05 0.08
C ALA A 7 6.64 -17.02 -1.46
N VAL A 8 7.70 -16.57 -2.14
CA VAL A 8 7.79 -16.58 -3.60
C VAL A 8 7.86 -17.99 -4.14
N GLU A 9 8.69 -18.85 -3.54
CA GLU A 9 8.82 -20.25 -3.92
C GLU A 9 7.48 -20.98 -3.78
N ALA A 10 6.81 -20.81 -2.64
CA ALA A 10 5.51 -21.41 -2.37
C ALA A 10 4.43 -20.97 -3.39
N ASP A 11 4.37 -19.69 -3.75
CA ASP A 11 3.40 -19.21 -4.73
C ASP A 11 3.73 -19.67 -6.16
N LEU A 12 5.01 -19.72 -6.54
CA LEU A 12 5.43 -20.23 -7.85
C LEU A 12 5.14 -21.72 -7.98
N GLN A 13 5.36 -22.49 -6.92
CA GLN A 13 4.98 -23.89 -6.86
C GLN A 13 3.46 -24.05 -6.94
N ARG A 14 2.70 -23.27 -6.15
CA ARG A 14 1.24 -23.36 -6.07
C ARG A 14 0.53 -23.00 -7.39
N TYR A 15 0.90 -21.88 -8.00
CA TYR A 15 0.17 -21.35 -9.17
C TYR A 15 0.75 -21.78 -10.51
N TYR A 16 2.04 -22.09 -10.57
CA TYR A 16 2.73 -22.42 -11.81
C TYR A 16 3.35 -23.82 -11.82
N GLN A 17 3.28 -24.57 -10.72
CA GLN A 17 3.87 -25.91 -10.57
C GLN A 17 5.36 -25.93 -10.87
N ILE A 18 6.07 -24.87 -10.46
CA ILE A 18 7.50 -24.73 -10.69
C ILE A 18 8.22 -24.86 -9.35
N ASP A 19 9.02 -25.91 -9.21
CA ASP A 19 9.97 -26.03 -8.12
C ASP A 19 11.21 -25.20 -8.45
N VAL A 20 11.33 -24.05 -7.80
CA VAL A 20 12.51 -23.18 -7.87
C VAL A 20 13.05 -23.03 -6.46
N ASP A 21 14.31 -23.37 -6.26
CA ASP A 21 15.06 -22.97 -5.07
C ASP A 21 15.74 -21.62 -5.37
N LEU A 22 15.16 -20.53 -4.87
CA LEU A 22 15.69 -19.18 -5.04
C LEU A 22 16.99 -19.01 -4.24
N THR A 23 17.19 -19.74 -3.15
CA THR A 23 18.44 -19.70 -2.37
C THR A 23 19.63 -20.16 -3.22
N THR A 24 19.43 -21.20 -4.02
CA THR A 24 20.42 -21.68 -5.00
C THR A 24 20.49 -20.78 -6.23
N TYR A 25 19.36 -20.24 -6.69
CA TYR A 25 19.27 -19.33 -7.85
C TYR A 25 20.14 -18.06 -7.72
N TYR A 26 20.15 -17.43 -6.54
CA TYR A 26 20.93 -16.21 -6.30
C TYR A 26 22.43 -16.46 -6.07
N ARG A 27 22.80 -17.69 -5.72
CA ARG A 27 24.21 -18.07 -5.47
C ARG A 27 24.96 -18.37 -6.77
N ASP A 28 24.30 -18.97 -7.74
CA ASP A 28 24.89 -19.31 -9.03
C ASP A 28 23.87 -19.14 -10.17
N PRO A 29 23.92 -18.01 -10.90
CA PRO A 29 23.00 -17.74 -12.00
C PRO A 29 23.26 -18.62 -13.24
N VAL A 30 24.32 -19.44 -13.24
CA VAL A 30 24.75 -20.29 -14.37
C VAL A 30 24.35 -21.77 -14.17
N ASN A 31 23.63 -22.12 -13.09
CA ASN A 31 23.08 -23.46 -12.90
C ASN A 31 21.93 -23.75 -13.90
N GLN A 32 22.32 -24.03 -15.15
CA GLN A 32 21.49 -24.33 -16.31
C GLN A 32 20.87 -25.74 -16.28
N TRP A 33 21.24 -26.57 -15.30
CA TRP A 33 21.01 -28.02 -15.36
C TRP A 33 19.86 -28.54 -14.49
N PHE A 34 19.25 -27.70 -13.65
CA PHE A 34 18.00 -28.00 -12.96
C PHE A 34 17.04 -26.82 -13.06
N GLY A 35 16.10 -26.85 -14.02
CA GLY A 35 14.86 -26.07 -13.97
C GLY A 35 14.95 -24.53 -13.89
N ALA A 36 16.13 -23.92 -14.05
CA ALA A 36 16.32 -22.49 -13.84
C ALA A 36 15.46 -21.67 -14.79
N LEU A 37 14.45 -20.98 -14.25
CA LEU A 37 13.72 -19.98 -15.01
C LEU A 37 14.69 -18.86 -15.39
N PRO A 38 14.75 -18.45 -16.67
CA PRO A 38 15.45 -17.23 -17.01
C PRO A 38 14.84 -16.07 -16.23
N LEU A 39 15.68 -15.18 -15.69
CA LEU A 39 15.26 -14.08 -14.81
C LEU A 39 14.09 -13.28 -15.40
N ARG A 40 14.09 -13.08 -16.72
CA ARG A 40 13.00 -12.43 -17.46
C ARG A 40 11.67 -13.16 -17.30
N ARG A 41 11.67 -14.49 -17.36
CA ARG A 41 10.48 -15.34 -17.22
C ARG A 41 10.02 -15.42 -15.76
N LEU A 42 10.95 -15.42 -14.81
CA LEU A 42 10.62 -15.29 -13.39
C LEU A 42 9.93 -13.94 -13.12
N ALA A 43 10.52 -12.83 -13.59
CA ALA A 43 9.96 -11.50 -13.46
C ALA A 43 8.59 -11.36 -14.14
N TRP A 44 8.40 -11.98 -15.31
CA TRP A 44 7.09 -12.00 -15.98
C TRP A 44 6.04 -12.73 -15.14
N ARG A 45 6.37 -13.89 -14.56
CA ARG A 45 5.43 -14.62 -13.69
C ARG A 45 5.09 -13.87 -12.42
N LEU A 46 6.10 -13.28 -11.76
CA LEU A 46 5.89 -12.42 -10.58
C LEU A 46 4.93 -11.26 -10.86
N ARG A 47 5.01 -10.65 -12.04
CA ARG A 47 4.06 -9.58 -12.46
C ARG A 47 2.64 -10.08 -12.70
N HIS A 48 2.47 -11.35 -12.98
CA HIS A 48 1.18 -11.97 -13.28
C HIS A 48 0.73 -12.91 -12.15
N LEU A 49 1.31 -12.81 -10.95
CA LEU A 49 0.85 -13.60 -9.81
C LEU A 49 -0.60 -13.20 -9.46
N PRO A 50 -1.47 -14.18 -9.14
CA PRO A 50 -2.83 -13.90 -8.70
C PRO A 50 -2.85 -13.04 -7.43
N ILE A 51 -3.92 -12.26 -7.25
CA ILE A 51 -4.05 -11.31 -6.14
C ILE A 51 -4.05 -11.97 -4.74
N ASP A 52 -4.35 -13.27 -4.68
CA ASP A 52 -4.36 -14.09 -3.46
C ASP A 52 -2.98 -14.69 -3.13
N SER A 53 -1.93 -14.24 -3.79
CA SER A 53 -0.58 -14.75 -3.57
C SER A 53 0.05 -14.19 -2.30
N ALA A 54 0.68 -15.06 -1.51
CA ALA A 54 1.33 -14.67 -0.25
C ALA A 54 2.47 -13.65 -0.49
N THR A 55 3.12 -13.74 -1.63
CA THR A 55 4.10 -12.78 -2.15
C THR A 55 3.57 -11.35 -2.23
N LEU A 56 2.31 -11.13 -2.65
CA LEU A 56 1.76 -9.79 -2.74
C LEU A 56 1.61 -9.16 -1.34
N ALA A 57 1.25 -9.96 -0.33
CA ALA A 57 1.20 -9.50 1.05
C ALA A 57 2.59 -9.16 1.64
N THR A 58 3.67 -9.72 1.08
CA THR A 58 5.04 -9.41 1.52
C THR A 58 5.64 -8.15 0.91
N TYR A 59 5.12 -7.67 -0.22
CA TYR A 59 5.51 -6.36 -0.73
C TYR A 59 4.76 -5.29 0.08
N GLU A 60 5.48 -4.31 0.61
CA GLU A 60 4.96 -3.18 1.41
C GLU A 60 4.01 -2.24 0.63
N ASP A 61 3.32 -2.74 -0.39
CA ASP A 61 2.25 -2.01 -1.05
C ASP A 61 0.98 -2.11 -0.20
N PRO A 62 0.52 -1.00 0.41
CA PRO A 62 -0.68 -1.02 1.24
C PRO A 62 -1.94 -1.43 0.46
N HIS A 63 -1.90 -1.43 -0.88
CA HIS A 63 -3.00 -1.85 -1.75
C HIS A 63 -2.86 -3.29 -2.29
N ALA A 64 -1.75 -3.98 -2.04
CA ALA A 64 -1.56 -5.35 -2.51
C ALA A 64 -2.63 -6.28 -1.91
N GLY A 65 -3.29 -7.08 -2.76
CA GLY A 65 -4.38 -7.98 -2.33
C GLY A 65 -5.78 -7.34 -2.33
N TRP A 66 -5.91 -6.01 -2.39
CA TRP A 66 -7.21 -5.34 -2.31
C TRP A 66 -7.97 -5.37 -3.63
N THR A 67 -8.88 -6.33 -3.78
CA THR A 67 -9.84 -6.32 -4.90
C THR A 67 -10.92 -5.26 -4.71
N ARG A 68 -11.67 -4.96 -5.79
CA ARG A 68 -12.85 -4.08 -5.75
C ARG A 68 -13.85 -4.50 -4.67
N THR A 69 -14.03 -5.80 -4.45
CA THR A 69 -14.92 -6.34 -3.42
C THR A 69 -14.46 -5.95 -2.02
N HIS A 70 -13.15 -5.98 -1.74
CA HIS A 70 -12.62 -5.56 -0.44
C HIS A 70 -12.91 -4.08 -0.17
N TYR A 71 -12.72 -3.21 -1.17
CA TYR A 71 -13.09 -1.80 -1.04
C TYR A 71 -14.58 -1.61 -0.77
N LEU A 72 -15.45 -2.29 -1.52
CA LEU A 72 -16.89 -2.21 -1.32
C LEU A 72 -17.30 -2.69 0.09
N LEU A 73 -16.72 -3.78 0.58
CA LEU A 73 -16.95 -4.27 1.94
C LEU A 73 -16.51 -3.26 2.99
N THR A 74 -15.38 -2.57 2.78
CA THR A 74 -14.97 -1.51 3.71
C THR A 74 -15.87 -0.28 3.69
N ASP A 75 -16.41 0.07 2.53
CA ASP A 75 -17.35 1.19 2.43
C ASP A 75 -18.68 0.83 3.11
N VAL A 76 -19.14 -0.43 3.01
CA VAL A 76 -20.29 -0.95 3.78
C VAL A 76 -20.02 -0.91 5.28
N PHE A 77 -18.87 -1.40 5.74
CA PHE A 77 -18.48 -1.31 7.15
C PHE A 77 -18.47 0.14 7.64
N HIS A 78 -17.95 1.06 6.83
CA HIS A 78 -17.91 2.49 7.15
C HIS A 78 -19.30 3.09 7.24
N ALA A 79 -20.20 2.75 6.30
CA ALA A 79 -21.58 3.20 6.32
C ALA A 79 -22.35 2.70 7.56
N LEU A 80 -22.06 1.47 8.03
CA LEU A 80 -22.72 0.88 9.19
C LEU A 80 -22.19 1.39 10.53
N THR A 81 -20.88 1.64 10.65
CA THR A 81 -20.23 1.95 11.93
C THR A 81 -19.87 3.43 12.08
N GLY A 82 -19.88 4.20 10.99
CA GLY A 82 -19.36 5.56 10.91
C GLY A 82 -17.82 5.65 11.02
N LYS A 83 -17.11 4.53 11.18
CA LYS A 83 -15.65 4.48 11.36
C LYS A 83 -14.97 3.92 10.11
N PRO A 84 -13.82 4.44 9.68
CA PRO A 84 -13.08 3.82 8.58
C PRO A 84 -12.65 2.40 8.99
N HIS A 85 -12.71 1.45 8.05
CA HIS A 85 -12.25 0.09 8.31
C HIS A 85 -10.75 0.09 8.64
N PRO A 86 -10.30 -0.57 9.73
CA PRO A 86 -8.93 -0.47 10.21
C PRO A 86 -7.90 -1.01 9.22
N ALA A 87 -8.28 -2.01 8.42
CA ALA A 87 -7.41 -2.57 7.39
C ALA A 87 -7.45 -1.79 6.06
N ARG A 88 -8.30 -0.76 5.91
CA ARG A 88 -8.40 -0.03 4.65
C ARG A 88 -7.04 0.62 4.36
N PRO A 89 -6.46 0.44 3.16
CA PRO A 89 -5.24 1.09 2.78
C PRO A 89 -5.45 2.59 2.97
N ALA A 90 -4.56 3.24 3.71
CA ALA A 90 -4.58 4.70 3.74
C ALA A 90 -4.48 5.16 2.28
N PRO A 91 -5.40 6.03 1.80
CA PRO A 91 -5.25 6.57 0.46
C PRO A 91 -3.82 7.10 0.35
N PRO A 92 -3.10 6.80 -0.76
CA PRO A 92 -1.73 7.26 -0.92
C PRO A 92 -1.77 8.73 -0.57
N SER A 93 -0.97 9.13 0.42
CA SER A 93 -1.08 10.49 0.95
C SER A 93 -0.97 11.40 -0.26
N ARG A 94 -2.10 12.00 -0.67
CA ARG A 94 -2.09 12.96 -1.76
C ARG A 94 -1.08 13.96 -1.24
N ARG A 95 0.09 14.04 -1.91
CA ARG A 95 1.12 15.03 -1.60
C ARG A 95 0.36 16.31 -1.37
N ARG A 96 0.24 16.70 -0.10
CA ARG A 96 -0.70 17.73 0.31
C ARG A 96 -0.30 18.93 -0.50
N ASP A 97 -1.18 19.46 -1.35
CA ASP A 97 -0.78 20.53 -2.24
C ASP A 97 -0.24 21.66 -1.35
N PRO A 98 1.05 22.02 -1.48
CA PRO A 98 1.65 23.03 -0.61
C PRO A 98 0.89 24.37 -0.73
N VAL A 99 0.25 24.62 -1.88
CA VAL A 99 -0.60 25.79 -2.11
C VAL A 99 -1.89 25.70 -1.28
N GLU A 100 -2.55 24.55 -1.26
CA GLU A 100 -3.77 24.33 -0.47
C GLU A 100 -3.48 24.42 1.03
N THR A 101 -2.33 23.91 1.46
CA THR A 101 -1.89 23.95 2.87
C THR A 101 -1.66 25.39 3.33
N LYS A 102 -0.92 26.20 2.56
CA LYS A 102 -0.71 27.62 2.85
C LYS A 102 -2.02 28.42 2.85
N ARG A 103 -2.92 28.13 1.91
CA ARG A 103 -4.23 28.79 1.84
C ARG A 103 -5.07 28.52 3.09
N ARG A 104 -5.05 27.28 3.58
CA ARG A 104 -5.76 26.88 4.80
C ARG A 104 -5.18 27.54 6.05
N GLU A 105 -3.85 27.64 6.15
CA GLU A 105 -3.16 28.32 7.26
C GLU A 105 -3.50 29.81 7.29
N GLY A 106 -3.50 30.48 6.14
CA GLY A 106 -3.90 31.89 6.03
C GLY A 106 -5.33 32.14 6.52
N LEU A 107 -6.28 31.29 6.11
CA LEU A 107 -7.68 31.38 6.56
C LEU A 107 -7.84 31.17 8.08
N LEU A 108 -7.03 30.30 8.68
CA LEU A 108 -7.04 30.08 10.13
C LEU A 108 -6.47 31.29 10.89
N GLN A 109 -5.40 31.91 10.37
CA GLN A 109 -4.83 33.12 10.95
C GLN A 109 -5.79 34.31 10.86
N GLU A 110 -6.50 34.48 9.74
CA GLU A 110 -7.53 35.53 9.60
C GLU A 110 -8.67 35.33 10.60
N ARG A 111 -9.12 34.08 10.79
CA ARG A 111 -10.15 33.75 11.78
C ARG A 111 -9.69 34.00 13.22
N ALA A 112 -8.43 33.69 13.53
CA ALA A 112 -7.85 33.96 14.83
C ALA A 112 -7.81 35.47 15.10
N ARG A 113 -7.31 36.26 14.14
CA ARG A 113 -7.27 37.73 14.24
C ARG A 113 -8.65 38.35 14.41
N ARG A 114 -9.66 37.88 13.67
CA ARG A 114 -11.04 38.35 13.84
C ARG A 114 -11.58 38.08 15.24
N ARG A 115 -11.35 36.88 15.78
CA ARG A 115 -11.77 36.55 17.16
C ARG A 115 -11.07 37.40 18.21
N GLU A 116 -9.77 37.67 18.04
CA GLU A 116 -9.02 38.56 18.94
C GLU A 116 -9.59 39.97 18.93
N GLN A 117 -9.89 40.51 17.74
CA GLN A 117 -10.52 41.83 17.60
C GLN A 117 -11.94 41.89 18.20
N GLU A 118 -12.74 40.84 18.01
CA GLU A 118 -14.08 40.74 18.62
C GLU A 118 -13.99 40.70 20.15
N LEU A 119 -13.03 39.97 20.71
CA LEU A 119 -12.80 39.89 22.16
C LEU A 119 -12.31 41.23 22.73
N GLU A 120 -11.41 41.93 22.04
CA GLU A 120 -10.94 43.26 22.44
C GLU A 120 -12.04 44.32 22.41
N GLN A 121 -12.95 44.24 21.43
CA GLN A 121 -14.11 45.14 21.35
C GLN A 121 -15.10 44.88 22.49
N LEU A 122 -15.32 43.62 22.86
CA LEU A 122 -16.17 43.24 23.99
C LEU A 122 -15.60 43.63 25.36
N GLN A 123 -14.28 43.82 25.47
CA GLN A 123 -13.63 44.25 26.71
C GLN A 123 -13.52 45.76 26.86
N ARG A 124 -13.71 46.54 25.77
CA ARG A 124 -13.65 48.01 25.77
C ARG A 124 -15.02 48.70 25.80
N GLY A 125 -16.11 47.97 25.55
CA GLY A 125 -17.48 48.43 25.73
C GLY A 125 -18.00 48.05 27.13
#